data_AF-A0A7S4LB12-F1
#
_entry.id   AF-A0A7S4LB12-F1
#
_cell.length_a   1.000
_cell.length_b   1.000
_cell.length_c   1.000
_cell.angle_alpha   90.00
_cell.angle_beta   90.00
_cell.angle_gamma   90.00
#
_symmetry.space_group_name_H-M   'P 1'
#
loop_
_entity.id
_entity.type
_entity.pdbx_description
1 polymer ?
#
loop_
_entity_poly.entity_id
_entity_poly.type
_entity_poly.pdbx_seq_one_letter_code
_entity_poly.pdbx_strand_id
1 'polypeptide(L)'
;DIWKDQGSKASKDVHVWRPQLLNAHFFGGDWYILGDATSTKYNQKPAKGYIVKAVDEGALKEPLVYQVMFEELGCTFWKPIPPAGYVALGHVCTKNKEKP
;
A
#
# COMPACT_ATOMS: atom_id res chain seq x y z
N ASP A 1 6.99 5.58 -7.68
CA ASP A 1 5.53 5.85 -7.52
C ASP A 1 4.76 4.64 -8.00
N ILE A 2 3.46 4.58 -7.69
CA ILE A 2 2.55 3.54 -8.18
C ILE A 2 1.56 4.12 -9.19
N TRP A 3 0.86 5.20 -8.86
CA TRP A 3 -0.19 5.75 -9.72
C TRP A 3 -0.57 7.17 -9.30
N LYS A 4 -1.03 7.98 -10.25
CA LYS A 4 -1.59 9.31 -10.01
C LYS A 4 -2.90 9.45 -10.77
N ASP A 5 -3.87 10.15 -10.21
CA ASP A 5 -5.20 10.31 -10.78
C ASP A 5 -5.29 11.36 -11.89
N GLN A 6 -4.17 11.65 -12.56
CA GLN A 6 -4.10 12.66 -13.59
C GLN A 6 -5.06 12.33 -14.75
N GLY A 7 -6.12 13.14 -14.89
CA GLY A 7 -7.20 12.93 -15.86
C GLY A 7 -8.53 12.45 -15.26
N SER A 8 -8.61 12.20 -13.94
CA SER A 8 -9.81 11.71 -13.23
C SER A 8 -10.96 12.71 -13.19
N LYS A 9 -10.66 14.00 -13.42
CA LYS A 9 -11.56 15.14 -13.20
C LYS A 9 -12.00 15.30 -11.74
N ALA A 10 -11.39 14.59 -10.80
CA ALA A 10 -11.63 14.80 -9.38
C ALA A 10 -11.19 16.21 -8.97
N SER A 11 -11.84 16.76 -7.94
CA SER A 11 -11.53 18.09 -7.42
C SER A 11 -10.23 18.15 -6.60
N LYS A 12 -9.66 16.98 -6.27
CA LYS A 12 -8.43 16.83 -5.48
C LYS A 12 -7.51 15.85 -6.18
N ASP A 13 -6.23 16.19 -6.25
CA ASP A 13 -5.20 15.30 -6.76
C ASP A 13 -4.86 14.22 -5.73
N VAL A 14 -4.53 13.02 -6.22
CA VAL A 14 -3.92 11.95 -5.45
C VAL A 14 -2.76 11.31 -6.22
N HIS A 15 -1.65 11.12 -5.52
CA HIS A 15 -0.48 10.39 -6.02
C HIS A 15 -0.09 9.31 -5.01
N VAL A 16 -0.11 8.06 -5.45
CA VAL A 16 0.12 6.85 -4.65
C VAL A 16 1.59 6.41 -4.74
N TRP A 17 2.15 6.05 -3.60
CA TRP A 17 3.54 5.66 -3.43
C TRP A 17 3.63 4.40 -2.57
N ARG A 18 4.43 3.43 -3.03
CA ARG A 18 4.77 2.25 -2.24
C ARG A 18 6.13 2.44 -1.54
N PRO A 19 6.23 2.17 -0.22
CA PRO A 19 7.53 2.07 0.45
C PRO A 19 8.42 1.02 -0.24
N GLN A 20 9.72 1.25 -0.32
CA GLN A 20 10.66 0.29 -0.92
C GLN A 20 11.31 -0.56 0.18
N LEU A 21 11.29 -1.89 0.00
CA LEU A 21 11.96 -2.85 0.87
C LEU A 21 13.45 -3.04 0.57
N LEU A 22 13.97 -2.37 -0.47
CA LEU A 22 15.32 -2.61 -0.99
C LEU A 22 16.41 -2.51 0.08
N ASN A 23 16.24 -1.60 1.06
CA ASN A 23 17.19 -1.45 2.14
C ASN A 23 16.90 -2.31 3.37
N ALA A 24 15.69 -2.87 3.47
CA ALA A 24 15.22 -3.60 4.63
C ALA A 24 15.92 -4.97 4.75
N HIS A 25 16.21 -5.60 3.62
CA HIS A 25 16.98 -6.84 3.57
C HIS A 25 18.41 -6.70 4.13
N PHE A 26 19.03 -5.52 4.06
CA PHE A 26 20.38 -5.31 4.63
C PHE A 26 20.41 -5.33 6.17
N PHE A 27 19.26 -5.17 6.82
CA PHE A 27 19.15 -5.18 8.29
C PHE A 27 18.74 -6.54 8.87
N GLY A 28 18.55 -7.56 8.02
CA GLY A 28 18.19 -8.92 8.42
C GLY A 28 16.72 -9.09 8.86
N GLY A 29 16.16 -10.27 8.57
CA GLY A 29 14.78 -10.65 8.85
C GLY A 29 13.76 -10.12 7.85
N ASP A 30 12.50 -10.55 8.01
CA ASP A 30 11.41 -10.21 7.11
C ASP A 30 10.79 -8.86 7.48
N TRP A 31 10.75 -7.96 6.51
CA TRP A 31 10.13 -6.64 6.62
C TRP A 31 8.92 -6.55 5.71
N TYR A 32 7.88 -5.90 6.21
CA TYR A 32 6.57 -5.91 5.58
C TYR A 32 6.04 -4.48 5.40
N ILE A 33 5.29 -4.28 4.32
CA ILE A 33 4.56 -3.05 4.03
C ILE A 33 3.13 -3.22 4.57
N LEU A 34 2.62 -2.23 5.29
CA LEU A 34 1.26 -2.26 5.84
C LEU A 34 0.23 -1.48 5.00
N GLY A 35 0.69 -0.82 3.94
CA GLY A 35 -0.13 -0.11 2.96
C GLY A 35 0.67 0.87 2.11
N ASP A 36 0.04 1.38 1.06
CA ASP A 36 0.58 2.45 0.24
C ASP A 36 0.31 3.82 0.87
N ALA A 37 1.18 4.79 0.57
CA ALA A 37 1.05 6.17 1.02
C ALA A 37 0.53 7.06 -0.10
N THR A 38 -0.26 8.08 0.26
CA THR A 38 -0.83 9.03 -0.70
C THR A 38 -0.31 10.44 -0.46
N SER A 39 -0.16 11.22 -1.54
CA SER A 39 0.10 12.65 -1.52
C SER A 39 -1.01 13.38 -2.25
N THR A 40 -1.39 14.57 -1.78
CA THR A 40 -2.41 15.42 -2.40
C THR A 40 -1.85 16.35 -3.47
N LYS A 41 -0.59 16.12 -3.90
CA LYS A 41 0.04 16.85 -4.99
C LYS A 41 0.82 15.89 -5.88
N TYR A 42 0.74 16.10 -7.19
CA TYR A 42 1.54 15.33 -8.14
C TYR A 42 3.03 15.53 -7.90
N ASN A 43 3.79 14.46 -8.15
CA ASN A 43 5.26 14.39 -8.02
C ASN A 43 5.82 14.78 -6.63
N GLN A 44 4.97 14.98 -5.62
CA GLN A 44 5.39 15.19 -4.25
C GLN A 44 5.41 13.85 -3.51
N LYS A 45 6.58 13.21 -3.47
CA LYS A 45 6.79 11.98 -2.70
C LYS A 45 6.58 12.25 -1.20
N PRO A 46 5.91 11.36 -0.44
CA PRO A 46 5.87 11.43 1.01
C PRO A 46 7.28 11.52 1.60
N ALA A 47 7.47 12.41 2.57
CA ALA A 47 8.77 12.60 3.23
C ALA A 47 9.24 11.33 3.95
N LYS A 48 8.31 10.50 4.41
CA LYS A 48 8.56 9.24 5.10
C LYS A 48 7.63 8.16 4.56
N GLY A 49 8.14 6.93 4.50
CA GLY A 49 7.38 5.71 4.33
C GLY A 49 7.72 4.76 5.47
N TYR A 50 6.74 3.96 5.90
CA TYR A 50 6.91 3.05 7.02
C TYR A 50 6.89 1.61 6.53
N ILE A 51 7.83 0.82 7.03
CA ILE A 51 7.89 -0.64 6.91
C ILE A 51 8.06 -1.19 8.32
N VAL A 52 7.58 -2.40 8.57
CA VAL A 52 7.59 -2.99 9.90
C VAL A 52 8.24 -4.36 9.88
N LYS A 53 8.78 -4.74 11.03
CA LYS A 53 9.25 -6.09 11.32
C LYS A 53 8.55 -6.57 12.58
N ALA A 54 8.12 -7.82 12.59
CA ALA A 54 7.57 -8.44 13.79
C ALA A 54 8.68 -8.55 14.84
N VAL A 55 8.41 -8.02 16.04
CA VAL A 55 9.27 -8.25 17.22
C VAL A 55 8.86 -9.56 17.89
N ASP A 56 7.55 -9.71 18.11
CA ASP A 56 6.95 -10.93 18.64
C ASP A 56 6.44 -11.83 17.52
N GLU A 57 6.58 -13.15 17.71
CA GLU A 57 6.05 -14.13 16.77
C GLU A 57 4.54 -13.98 16.63
N GLY A 58 4.05 -13.98 15.40
CA GLY A 58 2.63 -13.84 15.12
C GLY A 58 2.08 -12.42 15.22
N ALA A 59 2.89 -11.39 15.50
CA ALA A 59 2.43 -9.99 15.48
C ALA A 59 1.97 -9.52 14.09
N LEU A 60 2.45 -10.17 13.03
CA LEU A 60 2.07 -9.92 11.64
C LEU A 60 1.47 -11.19 11.02
N LYS A 61 0.43 -11.01 10.22
CA LYS A 61 -0.17 -12.07 9.40
C LYS A 61 -0.56 -11.53 8.03
N GLU A 62 -0.46 -12.42 7.04
CA GLU A 62 -0.92 -12.12 5.69
C GLU A 62 -2.44 -11.98 5.64
N PRO A 63 -2.96 -11.08 4.79
CA PRO A 63 -4.39 -10.99 4.53
C PRO A 63 -4.92 -12.30 3.92
N LEU A 64 -6.15 -12.65 4.28
CA LEU A 64 -6.83 -13.83 3.72
C LEU A 64 -7.21 -13.62 2.25
N VAL A 65 -7.70 -12.42 1.94
CA VAL A 65 -8.11 -12.00 0.60
C VAL A 65 -7.94 -10.49 0.45
N TYR A 66 -7.98 -10.01 -0.79
CA TYR A 66 -8.03 -8.59 -1.13
C TYR A 66 -9.36 -8.28 -1.81
N GLN A 67 -10.08 -7.29 -1.29
CA GLN A 67 -11.35 -6.81 -1.84
C GLN A 67 -11.11 -5.56 -2.68
N VAL A 68 -11.66 -5.51 -3.90
CA VAL A 68 -11.64 -4.29 -4.72
C VAL A 68 -12.51 -3.23 -4.06
N MET A 69 -11.93 -2.05 -3.82
CA MET A 69 -12.64 -0.88 -3.30
C MET A 69 -13.00 0.08 -4.42
N PHE A 70 -12.09 0.28 -5.38
CA PHE A 70 -12.20 1.28 -6.43
C PHE A 70 -11.27 0.93 -7.60
N GLU A 71 -11.71 1.22 -8.82
CA GLU A 71 -10.93 1.06 -10.05
C GLU A 71 -11.09 2.31 -10.91
N GLU A 72 -9.97 2.93 -11.30
CA GLU A 72 -9.99 4.17 -12.08
C GLU A 72 -8.65 4.38 -12.79
N LEU A 73 -8.69 4.83 -14.05
CA LEU A 73 -7.51 5.13 -14.88
C LEU A 73 -6.39 4.07 -14.78
N GLY A 74 -6.77 2.79 -14.74
CA GLY A 74 -5.84 1.67 -14.68
C GLY A 74 -5.15 1.41 -13.33
N CYS A 75 -5.59 2.04 -12.23
CA CYS A 75 -5.25 1.59 -10.86
C CYS A 75 -6.46 0.91 -10.22
N THR A 76 -6.20 -0.17 -9.50
CA THR A 76 -7.17 -0.82 -8.61
C THR A 76 -6.72 -0.63 -7.17
N PHE A 77 -7.60 -0.08 -6.32
CA PHE A 77 -7.40 0.01 -4.88
C PHE A 77 -8.01 -1.20 -4.20
N TRP A 78 -7.21 -1.86 -3.37
CA TRP A 78 -7.54 -3.08 -2.67
C TRP A 78 -7.56 -2.85 -1.17
N LYS A 79 -8.60 -3.35 -0.52
CA LYS A 79 -8.67 -3.49 0.93
C LYS A 79 -8.24 -4.91 1.32
N PRO A 80 -7.15 -5.08 2.07
CA PRO A 80 -6.79 -6.37 2.63
C PRO A 80 -7.81 -6.79 3.70
N ILE A 81 -8.26 -8.04 3.65
CA ILE A 81 -9.13 -8.64 4.66
C ILE A 81 -8.27 -9.47 5.61
N PRO A 82 -8.04 -9.00 6.85
CA PRO A 82 -7.17 -9.69 7.79
C PRO A 82 -7.86 -10.96 8.35
N PRO A 83 -7.07 -11.93 8.86
CA PRO A 83 -7.61 -13.02 9.68
C PRO A 83 -8.21 -12.50 10.99
N ALA A 84 -9.04 -13.32 11.63
CA ALA A 84 -9.63 -12.97 12.92
C ALA A 84 -8.55 -12.66 13.97
N GLY A 85 -8.73 -11.59 14.74
CA GLY A 85 -7.76 -11.10 15.71
C GLY A 85 -6.72 -10.12 15.15
N TYR A 86 -6.72 -9.86 13.84
CA TYR A 86 -5.81 -8.92 13.18
C TYR A 86 -6.57 -7.74 12.55
N VAL A 87 -5.84 -6.66 12.26
CA VAL A 87 -6.35 -5.46 11.59
C VAL A 87 -5.44 -5.08 10.42
N ALA A 88 -6.04 -4.71 9.29
CA ALA A 88 -5.31 -4.11 8.18
C ALA A 88 -5.13 -2.60 8.44
N LEU A 89 -3.89 -2.11 8.38
CA LEU A 89 -3.59 -0.68 8.65
C LEU A 89 -3.66 0.20 7.40
N GLY A 90 -3.67 -0.37 6.20
CA GLY A 90 -3.65 0.39 4.96
C GLY A 90 -4.20 -0.37 3.76
N HIS A 91 -4.39 0.37 2.67
CA HIS A 91 -4.84 -0.14 1.38
C HIS A 91 -3.66 -0.27 0.42
N VAL A 92 -3.85 -1.01 -0.65
CA VAL A 92 -2.81 -1.28 -1.67
C VAL A 92 -3.36 -0.91 -3.04
N CYS A 93 -2.59 -0.21 -3.88
CA CYS A 93 -2.92 0.01 -5.30
C CYS A 93 -2.07 -0.90 -6.19
N THR A 94 -2.66 -1.51 -7.21
CA THR A 94 -1.92 -2.17 -8.31
C THR A 94 -2.18 -1.43 -9.61
N LYS A 95 -1.16 -1.36 -10.47
CA LYS A 95 -1.31 -0.88 -11.85
C LYS A 95 -1.94 -2.04 -12.62
N ASN A 96 -3.24 -2.01 -12.93
CA ASN A 96 -4.12 -3.08 -13.46
C ASN A 96 -5.04 -3.75 -12.41
N LYS A 97 -5.71 -4.85 -12.79
CA LYS A 97 -6.62 -5.65 -11.96
C LYS A 97 -5.97 -6.89 -11.32
N GLU A 98 -4.66 -7.03 -11.45
CA GLU A 98 -3.95 -8.12 -10.78
C GLU A 98 -3.96 -7.86 -9.27
N LYS A 99 -4.24 -8.93 -8.53
CA LYS A 99 -4.25 -8.88 -7.06
C LYS A 99 -2.84 -8.58 -6.55
N PRO A 100 -2.70 -7.82 -5.46
CA PRO A 100 -1.40 -7.49 -4.86
C PRO A 100 -0.57 -8.70 -4.46
#